data_AF-A0A3D3SB41-F1
#
_entry.id   AF-A0A3D3SB41-F1
#
_cell.length_a   1.000
_cell.length_b   1.000
_cell.length_c   1.000
_cell.angle_alpha   90.00
_cell.angle_beta   90.00
_cell.angle_gamma   90.00
#
_symmetry.space_group_name_H-M   'P 1'
#
loop_
_entity.id
_entity.type
_entity.pdbx_description
1 polymer ?
#
loop_
_entity_poly.entity_id
_entity_poly.type
_entity_poly.pdbx_seq_one_letter_code
_entity_poly.pdbx_strand_id
1 'polypeptide(L)'
;MTENEVPKKYSMVHFAVIVILVVFTWIPIKLLAMDTVPNKEILVRLAPICFSLALSIFFMVRDFSGRRLLKLLPIYGAMILYFLLLPVRKDSQSTINAVFFGLIILWFFIWFSYSAFKIRNADLFSDFIQRTAETILWSTLCGIGGMVLILLSINLLKTIGIDAEDFYMSNIATLGVSALPFISLIVIERFDKIRLSVILANIFLPLFLVSIVAFGALSLFAEIKPYESRDVFIVYNLMLVIVICLLLFTKINNHTSRFIALCSTLLTLCTIVLDGILLSAILYRIRNYGMTPNKATLLASNIVMLGNLVYIIAMSIKHREYTDASKRMTYYLPMYGLLALIVVFIFPAIFNFK
;
A
#
# COMPACT_ATOMS: atom_id res chain seq x y z
N MET A 1 6.54 -38.82 -3.41
CA MET A 1 6.61 -38.54 -4.86
C MET A 1 5.25 -38.03 -5.27
N THR A 2 5.09 -36.71 -5.28
CA THR A 2 3.91 -36.01 -5.78
C THR A 2 4.41 -34.97 -6.76
N GLU A 3 3.75 -34.91 -7.90
CA GLU A 3 4.14 -34.24 -9.13
C GLU A 3 4.79 -32.87 -8.91
N ASN A 4 5.95 -32.70 -9.55
CA ASN A 4 6.45 -31.38 -9.92
C ASN A 4 5.38 -30.72 -10.80
N GLU A 5 4.55 -29.86 -10.21
CA GLU A 5 3.84 -28.83 -10.98
C GLU A 5 4.90 -27.94 -11.63
N VAL A 6 5.28 -28.30 -12.85
CA VAL A 6 6.08 -27.44 -13.72
C VAL A 6 5.34 -26.11 -13.80
N PRO A 7 5.96 -24.97 -13.46
CA PRO A 7 5.28 -23.69 -13.55
C PRO A 7 4.77 -23.52 -14.99
N LYS A 8 3.45 -23.44 -15.17
CA LYS A 8 2.79 -23.35 -16.48
C LYS A 8 3.48 -22.24 -17.29
N LYS A 9 4.20 -22.66 -18.33
CA LYS A 9 5.03 -21.77 -19.16
C LYS A 9 4.14 -20.66 -19.73
N TYR A 10 4.50 -19.40 -19.50
CA TYR A 10 3.84 -18.27 -20.14
C TYR A 10 3.86 -18.47 -21.66
N SER A 11 2.69 -18.57 -22.28
CA SER A 11 2.59 -18.57 -23.74
C SER A 11 3.10 -17.22 -24.29
N MET A 12 3.67 -17.21 -25.50
CA MET A 12 4.17 -15.97 -26.14
C MET A 12 3.13 -14.84 -26.13
N VAL A 13 1.85 -15.19 -26.24
CA VAL A 13 0.73 -14.25 -26.15
C VAL A 13 0.67 -13.56 -24.79
N HIS A 14 0.89 -14.28 -23.70
CA HIS A 14 0.84 -13.70 -22.35
C HIS A 14 2.02 -12.76 -22.11
N PHE A 15 3.21 -13.10 -22.62
CA PHE A 15 4.36 -12.22 -22.55
C PHE A 15 4.13 -10.92 -23.33
N ALA A 16 3.57 -11.01 -24.54
CA ALA A 16 3.22 -9.84 -25.34
C ALA A 16 2.21 -8.92 -24.61
N VAL A 17 1.19 -9.50 -23.97
CA VAL A 17 0.22 -8.73 -23.18
C VAL A 17 0.90 -8.01 -22.01
N ILE A 18 1.81 -8.67 -21.29
CA ILE A 18 2.55 -8.04 -20.18
C ILE A 18 3.38 -6.85 -20.69
N VAL A 19 4.08 -7.00 -21.82
CA VAL A 19 4.84 -5.90 -22.42
C VAL A 19 3.93 -4.72 -22.76
N ILE A 20 2.75 -4.98 -23.35
CA ILE A 20 1.76 -3.93 -23.64
C ILE A 20 1.30 -3.22 -22.37
N LEU A 21 1.04 -3.97 -21.29
CA LEU A 21 0.63 -3.40 -19.99
C LEU A 21 1.73 -2.53 -19.37
N VAL A 22 2.99 -2.96 -19.46
CA VAL A 22 4.14 -2.17 -18.99
C VAL A 22 4.30 -0.89 -19.80
N VAL A 23 4.16 -0.96 -21.12
CA VAL A 23 4.21 0.24 -21.98
C VAL A 23 3.07 1.20 -21.64
N PHE A 24 1.86 0.67 -21.41
CA PHE A 24 0.70 1.45 -21.02
C PHE A 24 0.90 2.19 -19.68
N THR A 25 1.52 1.56 -18.68
CA THR A 25 1.84 2.22 -17.40
C THR A 25 3.05 3.14 -17.48
N TRP A 26 3.98 2.87 -18.40
CA TRP A 26 5.18 3.68 -18.61
C TRP A 26 4.91 5.04 -19.22
N ILE A 27 3.99 5.15 -20.19
CA ILE A 27 3.65 6.42 -20.86
C ILE A 27 3.34 7.56 -19.87
N PRO A 28 2.41 7.42 -18.91
CA PRO A 28 2.09 8.51 -17.98
C PRO A 28 3.26 8.85 -17.05
N ILE A 29 4.06 7.87 -16.62
CA ILE A 29 5.26 8.14 -15.79
C ILE A 29 6.33 8.86 -16.60
N LYS A 30 6.56 8.47 -17.85
CA LYS A 30 7.51 9.14 -18.73
C LYS A 30 7.13 10.59 -18.95
N LEU A 31 5.85 10.86 -19.21
CA LEU A 31 5.34 12.23 -19.35
C LEU A 31 5.51 13.04 -18.06
N LEU A 32 5.35 12.43 -16.89
CA LEU A 32 5.61 13.08 -15.60
C LEU A 32 7.09 13.46 -15.40
N ALA A 33 8.00 12.62 -15.91
CA ALA A 33 9.44 12.86 -15.86
C ALA A 33 9.93 13.92 -16.85
N MET A 34 9.10 14.35 -17.81
CA MET A 34 9.45 15.40 -18.76
C MET A 34 9.06 16.78 -18.23
N ASP A 35 9.98 17.74 -18.23
CA ASP A 35 9.72 19.11 -17.74
C ASP A 35 8.88 19.98 -18.66
N THR A 36 8.74 19.56 -19.92
CA THR A 36 8.00 20.29 -20.95
C THR A 36 6.48 20.12 -20.85
N VAL A 37 5.97 19.22 -20.02
CA VAL A 37 4.54 18.88 -19.99
C VAL A 37 3.76 19.84 -19.09
N PRO A 38 2.81 20.63 -19.65
CA PRO A 38 1.94 21.48 -18.85
C PRO A 38 0.98 20.63 -18.00
N ASN A 39 0.58 21.14 -16.84
CA ASN A 39 -0.41 20.52 -15.95
C ASN A 39 -0.03 19.13 -15.39
N LYS A 40 1.22 18.96 -14.93
CA LYS A 40 1.67 17.73 -14.23
C LYS A 40 0.71 17.26 -13.12
N GLU A 41 -0.01 18.18 -12.48
CA GLU A 41 -1.02 17.87 -11.44
C GLU A 41 -2.11 16.91 -11.92
N ILE A 42 -2.57 17.01 -13.17
CA ILE A 42 -3.57 16.09 -13.73
C ILE A 42 -2.96 14.71 -13.97
N LEU A 43 -1.73 14.66 -14.51
CA LEU A 43 -1.01 13.41 -14.74
C LEU A 43 -0.75 12.64 -13.44
N VAL A 44 -0.43 13.33 -12.35
CA VAL A 44 -0.25 12.72 -11.02
C VAL A 44 -1.54 12.04 -10.54
N ARG A 45 -2.72 12.58 -10.88
CA ARG A 45 -4.02 11.99 -10.54
C ARG A 45 -4.38 10.79 -11.42
N LEU A 46 -4.00 10.81 -12.70
CA LEU A 46 -4.37 9.77 -13.67
C LEU A 46 -3.40 8.58 -13.67
N ALA A 47 -2.10 8.79 -13.42
CA ALA A 47 -1.11 7.72 -13.46
C ALA A 47 -1.45 6.51 -12.56
N PRO A 48 -1.91 6.69 -11.30
CA PRO A 48 -2.31 5.56 -10.46
C PRO A 48 -3.50 4.76 -11.03
N ILE A 49 -4.40 5.43 -11.73
CA ILE A 49 -5.56 4.79 -12.38
C ILE A 49 -5.08 3.87 -13.50
N CYS A 50 -4.14 4.34 -14.33
CA CYS A 50 -3.53 3.52 -15.39
C CYS A 50 -2.85 2.29 -14.81
N PHE A 51 -2.09 2.43 -13.70
CA PHE A 51 -1.48 1.29 -13.00
C PHE A 51 -2.51 0.29 -12.50
N SER A 52 -3.54 0.77 -11.80
CA SER A 52 -4.59 -0.08 -11.26
C SER A 52 -5.35 -0.82 -12.37
N LEU A 53 -5.65 -0.15 -13.48
CA LEU A 53 -6.30 -0.75 -14.63
C LEU A 53 -5.40 -1.82 -15.28
N ALA A 54 -4.11 -1.54 -15.44
CA ALA A 54 -3.16 -2.49 -16.03
C ALA A 54 -2.99 -3.76 -15.18
N LEU A 55 -2.88 -3.60 -13.85
CA LEU A 55 -2.84 -4.74 -12.91
C LEU A 55 -4.16 -5.51 -12.89
N SER A 56 -5.30 -4.81 -13.00
CA SER A 56 -6.61 -5.46 -13.13
C SER A 56 -6.69 -6.31 -14.39
N ILE A 57 -6.21 -5.80 -15.54
CA ILE A 57 -6.17 -6.56 -16.79
C ILE A 57 -5.22 -7.75 -16.66
N PHE A 58 -4.04 -7.58 -16.04
CA PHE A 58 -3.09 -8.67 -15.81
C PHE A 58 -3.73 -9.87 -15.13
N PHE A 59 -4.51 -9.65 -14.07
CA PHE A 59 -5.21 -10.73 -13.37
C PHE A 59 -6.34 -11.38 -14.19
N MET A 60 -6.85 -10.69 -15.22
CA MET A 60 -7.85 -11.25 -16.13
C MET A 60 -7.25 -12.04 -17.29
N VAL A 61 -5.95 -11.93 -17.59
CA VAL A 61 -5.35 -12.51 -18.82
C VAL A 61 -5.58 -14.02 -18.91
N ARG A 62 -5.56 -14.74 -17.78
CA ARG A 62 -5.73 -16.21 -17.75
C ARG A 62 -7.17 -16.66 -18.00
N ASP A 63 -8.14 -15.90 -17.51
CA ASP A 63 -9.57 -16.17 -17.62
C ASP A 63 -10.29 -15.00 -18.32
N PHE A 64 -9.75 -14.60 -19.46
CA PHE A 64 -10.20 -13.38 -20.12
C PHE A 64 -11.66 -13.53 -20.56
N SER A 65 -12.48 -12.57 -20.14
CA SER A 65 -13.87 -12.49 -20.60
C SER A 65 -14.22 -11.03 -20.84
N GLY A 66 -14.59 -10.69 -22.07
CA GLY A 66 -14.95 -9.33 -22.45
C GLY A 66 -16.07 -8.74 -21.57
N ARG A 67 -16.97 -9.59 -21.06
CA ARG A 67 -18.01 -9.20 -20.11
C ARG A 67 -17.45 -8.68 -18.78
N ARG A 68 -16.33 -9.22 -18.28
CA ARG A 68 -15.68 -8.73 -17.05
C ARG A 68 -15.00 -7.38 -17.29
N LEU A 69 -14.32 -7.22 -18.43
CA LEU A 69 -13.70 -5.94 -18.81
C LEU A 69 -14.77 -4.84 -18.96
N LEU A 70 -15.89 -5.14 -19.62
CA LEU A 70 -17.00 -4.20 -19.81
C LEU A 70 -17.62 -3.72 -18.48
N LYS A 71 -17.57 -4.56 -17.43
CA LYS A 71 -18.00 -4.17 -16.07
C LYS A 71 -16.99 -3.26 -15.35
N LEU A 72 -15.69 -3.39 -15.64
CA LEU A 72 -14.65 -2.57 -15.02
C LEU A 72 -14.56 -1.17 -15.62
N LEU A 73 -14.68 -1.05 -16.95
CA LEU A 73 -14.57 0.23 -17.66
C LEU A 73 -15.41 1.38 -17.08
N PRO A 74 -16.71 1.21 -16.76
CA PRO A 74 -17.50 2.31 -16.19
C PRO A 74 -17.02 2.71 -14.78
N ILE A 75 -16.50 1.77 -14.00
CA ILE A 75 -15.98 2.04 -12.65
C ILE A 75 -14.71 2.90 -12.73
N TYR A 76 -13.78 2.53 -13.62
CA TYR A 76 -12.59 3.33 -13.89
C TYR A 76 -12.94 4.67 -14.53
N GLY A 77 -13.89 4.70 -15.47
CA GLY A 77 -14.38 5.93 -16.10
C GLY A 77 -14.97 6.92 -15.09
N ALA A 78 -15.75 6.43 -14.12
CA ALA A 78 -16.28 7.25 -13.03
C ALA A 78 -15.16 7.83 -12.16
N MET A 79 -14.13 7.04 -11.85
CA MET A 79 -12.98 7.51 -11.05
C MET A 79 -12.13 8.55 -11.80
N ILE A 80 -11.93 8.36 -13.11
CA ILE A 80 -11.26 9.34 -13.99
C ILE A 80 -12.05 10.64 -14.00
N LEU A 81 -13.35 10.56 -14.29
CA LEU A 81 -14.23 11.73 -14.31
C LEU A 81 -14.20 12.47 -12.98
N TYR A 82 -14.28 11.75 -11.86
CA TYR A 82 -14.19 12.32 -10.52
C TYR A 82 -12.90 13.12 -10.30
N PHE A 83 -11.74 12.52 -10.59
CA PHE A 83 -10.46 13.20 -10.39
C PHE A 83 -10.19 14.36 -11.36
N LEU A 84 -10.80 14.35 -12.53
CA LEU A 84 -10.78 15.48 -13.47
C LEU A 84 -11.67 16.62 -12.99
N LEU A 85 -12.83 16.32 -12.38
CA LEU A 85 -13.75 17.32 -11.84
C LEU A 85 -13.29 17.91 -10.52
N LEU A 86 -12.39 17.23 -9.78
CA LEU A 86 -11.82 17.77 -8.55
C LEU A 86 -11.08 19.09 -8.83
N PRO A 87 -11.42 20.18 -8.12
CA PRO A 87 -10.77 21.47 -8.35
C PRO A 87 -9.27 21.37 -8.09
N VAL A 88 -8.50 21.95 -9.00
CA VAL A 88 -7.03 22.00 -8.92
C VAL A 88 -6.66 23.23 -8.11
N ARG A 89 -6.47 23.05 -6.80
CA ARG A 89 -6.04 24.11 -5.87
C ARG A 89 -4.77 23.65 -5.16
N LYS A 90 -3.66 24.37 -5.37
CA LYS A 90 -2.32 23.98 -4.91
C LYS A 90 -2.21 23.74 -3.40
N ASP A 91 -3.07 24.36 -2.59
CA ASP A 91 -3.04 24.25 -1.12
C ASP A 91 -4.24 23.49 -0.51
N SER A 92 -5.05 22.82 -1.33
CA SER A 92 -6.26 22.16 -0.84
C SER A 92 -5.95 20.83 -0.16
N GLN A 93 -6.12 20.80 1.16
CA GLN A 93 -5.85 19.60 1.97
C GLN A 93 -6.82 18.46 1.66
N SER A 94 -8.11 18.76 1.44
CA SER A 94 -9.11 17.74 1.10
C SER A 94 -8.86 17.08 -0.25
N THR A 95 -8.42 17.83 -1.27
CA THR A 95 -8.13 17.25 -2.59
C THR A 95 -6.87 16.39 -2.56
N ILE A 96 -5.83 16.81 -1.84
CA ILE A 96 -4.62 16.01 -1.63
C ILE A 96 -4.97 14.69 -0.93
N ASN A 97 -5.78 14.73 0.13
CA ASN A 97 -6.23 13.52 0.83
C ASN A 97 -7.05 12.60 -0.07
N ALA A 98 -7.92 13.16 -0.92
CA ALA A 98 -8.71 12.37 -1.87
C ALA A 98 -7.82 11.64 -2.90
N VAL A 99 -6.71 12.24 -3.33
CA VAL A 99 -5.75 11.56 -4.23
C VAL A 99 -5.04 10.41 -3.49
N PHE A 100 -4.56 10.63 -2.27
CA PHE A 100 -3.89 9.59 -1.48
C PHE A 100 -4.81 8.42 -1.11
N PHE A 101 -5.99 8.68 -0.55
CA PHE A 101 -6.95 7.62 -0.22
C PHE A 101 -7.58 6.99 -1.47
N GLY A 102 -7.57 7.70 -2.60
CA GLY A 102 -7.93 7.14 -3.90
C GLY A 102 -7.09 5.93 -4.30
N LEU A 103 -5.82 5.85 -3.87
CA LEU A 103 -4.96 4.68 -4.09
C LEU A 103 -5.55 3.41 -3.44
N ILE A 104 -6.18 3.55 -2.27
CA ILE A 104 -6.84 2.44 -1.57
C ILE A 104 -8.06 1.98 -2.37
N ILE A 105 -8.87 2.91 -2.89
CA ILE A 105 -10.02 2.57 -3.75
C ILE A 105 -9.56 1.86 -5.02
N LEU A 106 -8.52 2.38 -5.68
CA LEU A 106 -7.93 1.77 -6.87
C LEU A 106 -7.36 0.38 -6.58
N TRP A 107 -6.85 0.13 -5.37
CA TRP A 107 -6.44 -1.20 -4.94
C TRP A 107 -7.63 -2.16 -4.79
N PHE A 108 -8.79 -1.69 -4.30
CA PHE A 108 -10.03 -2.48 -4.28
C PHE A 108 -10.57 -2.78 -5.69
N PHE A 109 -10.28 -1.96 -6.70
CA PHE A 109 -10.65 -2.29 -8.09
C PHE A 109 -9.83 -3.48 -8.61
N ILE A 110 -8.54 -3.55 -8.26
CA ILE A 110 -7.69 -4.72 -8.56
C ILE A 110 -8.25 -5.96 -7.87
N TRP A 111 -8.72 -5.84 -6.62
CA TRP A 111 -9.41 -6.93 -5.92
C TRP A 111 -10.66 -7.44 -6.67
N PHE A 112 -11.52 -6.54 -7.16
CA PHE A 112 -12.71 -6.95 -7.93
C PHE A 112 -12.34 -7.72 -9.20
N SER A 113 -11.26 -7.32 -9.86
CA SER A 113 -10.71 -8.05 -10.99
C SER A 113 -10.20 -9.44 -10.56
N TYR A 114 -9.34 -9.48 -9.54
CA TYR A 114 -8.71 -10.70 -9.03
C TYR A 114 -9.72 -11.76 -8.58
N SER A 115 -10.76 -11.33 -7.86
CA SER A 115 -11.82 -12.22 -7.34
C SER A 115 -12.82 -12.67 -8.41
N ALA A 116 -12.67 -12.23 -9.66
CA ALA A 116 -13.68 -12.40 -10.71
C ALA A 116 -15.08 -11.97 -10.24
N PHE A 117 -15.17 -10.85 -9.49
CA PHE A 117 -16.38 -10.32 -8.86
C PHE A 117 -17.01 -11.19 -7.74
N LYS A 118 -16.29 -12.18 -7.20
CA LYS A 118 -16.72 -12.99 -6.04
C LYS A 118 -16.33 -12.31 -4.71
N ILE A 119 -16.89 -11.13 -4.47
CA ILE A 119 -16.48 -10.21 -3.37
C ILE A 119 -16.65 -10.82 -1.97
N ARG A 120 -17.58 -11.76 -1.79
CA ARG A 120 -17.88 -12.39 -0.48
C ARG A 120 -16.93 -13.53 -0.11
N ASN A 121 -16.02 -13.93 -1.00
CA ASN A 121 -15.11 -15.04 -0.72
C ASN A 121 -13.92 -14.58 0.13
N ALA A 122 -13.94 -14.98 1.41
CA ALA A 122 -12.93 -14.60 2.39
C ALA A 122 -11.54 -15.16 2.09
N ASP A 123 -11.46 -16.38 1.57
CA ASP A 123 -10.19 -17.05 1.30
C ASP A 123 -9.49 -16.39 0.11
N LEU A 124 -10.23 -16.12 -0.97
CA LEU A 124 -9.73 -15.38 -2.13
C LEU A 124 -9.21 -13.98 -1.75
N PHE A 125 -9.90 -13.31 -0.83
CA PHE A 125 -9.48 -11.97 -0.39
C PHE A 125 -8.18 -12.02 0.40
N SER A 126 -8.05 -13.03 1.25
CA SER A 126 -6.83 -13.24 2.01
C SER A 126 -5.64 -13.60 1.09
N ASP A 127 -5.88 -14.42 0.06
CA ASP A 127 -4.88 -14.73 -0.97
C ASP A 127 -4.48 -13.48 -1.77
N PHE A 128 -5.45 -12.63 -2.10
CA PHE A 128 -5.19 -11.35 -2.78
C PHE A 128 -4.31 -10.42 -1.95
N ILE A 129 -4.58 -10.30 -0.64
CA ILE A 129 -3.78 -9.47 0.27
C ILE A 129 -2.36 -10.00 0.37
N GLN A 130 -2.22 -11.32 0.56
CA GLN A 130 -0.92 -11.98 0.57
C GLN A 130 -0.16 -11.71 -0.73
N ARG A 131 -0.81 -11.90 -1.88
CA ARG A 131 -0.19 -11.71 -3.19
C ARG A 131 0.18 -10.24 -3.45
N THR A 132 -0.64 -9.30 -3.00
CA THR A 132 -0.31 -7.87 -3.06
C THR A 132 0.94 -7.56 -2.23
N ALA A 133 1.00 -8.05 -1.00
CA ALA A 133 2.14 -7.82 -0.11
C ALA A 133 3.44 -8.40 -0.67
N GLU A 134 3.39 -9.64 -1.17
CA GLU A 134 4.54 -10.24 -1.87
C GLU A 134 4.94 -9.40 -3.10
N THR A 135 3.96 -8.90 -3.87
CA THR A 135 4.25 -8.05 -5.05
C THR A 135 5.00 -6.79 -4.65
N ILE A 136 4.56 -6.09 -3.59
CA ILE A 136 5.23 -4.89 -3.09
C ILE A 136 6.65 -5.21 -2.63
N LEU A 137 6.85 -6.31 -1.89
CA LEU A 137 8.16 -6.69 -1.36
C LEU A 137 9.13 -7.09 -2.46
N TRP A 138 8.71 -7.94 -3.40
CA TRP A 138 9.53 -8.30 -4.55
C TRP A 138 9.80 -7.10 -5.46
N SER A 139 8.83 -6.18 -5.62
CA SER A 139 9.03 -4.95 -6.39
C SER A 139 10.06 -4.04 -5.73
N THR A 140 10.01 -3.95 -4.40
CA THR A 140 10.99 -3.18 -3.61
C THR A 140 12.38 -3.79 -3.76
N LEU A 141 12.52 -5.11 -3.59
CA LEU A 141 13.79 -5.80 -3.70
C LEU A 141 14.41 -5.66 -5.09
N CYS A 142 13.63 -5.93 -6.15
CA CYS A 142 14.08 -5.73 -7.52
C CYS A 142 14.36 -4.26 -7.83
N GLY A 143 13.58 -3.34 -7.25
CA GLY A 143 13.74 -1.90 -7.43
C GLY A 143 15.04 -1.36 -6.81
N ILE A 144 15.41 -1.82 -5.62
CA ILE A 144 16.70 -1.48 -4.99
C ILE A 144 17.84 -1.99 -5.87
N GLY A 145 17.78 -3.23 -6.35
CA GLY A 145 18.78 -3.77 -7.27
C GLY A 145 18.89 -2.97 -8.57
N GLY A 146 17.75 -2.59 -9.16
CA GLY A 146 17.70 -1.74 -10.35
C GLY A 146 18.25 -0.34 -10.12
N MET A 147 17.96 0.27 -8.96
CA MET A 147 18.47 1.59 -8.59
C MET A 147 20.00 1.57 -8.45
N VAL A 148 20.55 0.57 -7.76
CA VAL A 148 22.01 0.41 -7.64
C VAL A 148 22.66 0.24 -9.01
N LEU A 149 22.06 -0.56 -9.90
CA LEU A 149 22.56 -0.74 -11.26
C LEU A 149 22.54 0.57 -12.06
N ILE A 150 21.43 1.33 -12.01
CA ILE A 150 21.32 2.63 -12.67
C ILE A 150 22.40 3.60 -12.17
N LEU A 151 22.55 3.74 -10.85
CA LEU A 151 23.56 4.61 -10.25
C LEU A 151 24.98 4.22 -10.67
N LEU A 152 25.28 2.92 -10.66
CA LEU A 152 26.58 2.40 -11.11
C LEU A 152 26.82 2.71 -12.59
N SER A 153 25.84 2.46 -13.46
CA SER A 153 25.94 2.74 -14.89
C SER A 153 26.15 4.23 -15.19
N ILE A 154 25.41 5.12 -14.51
CA ILE A 154 25.60 6.58 -14.66
C ILE A 154 27.02 6.98 -14.28
N ASN A 155 27.53 6.52 -13.13
CA ASN A 155 28.88 6.87 -12.67
C ASN A 155 29.99 6.29 -13.57
N LEU A 156 29.81 5.08 -14.10
CA LEU A 156 30.75 4.50 -15.06
C LEU A 156 30.82 5.32 -16.35
N LEU A 157 29.67 5.71 -16.91
CA LEU A 157 29.63 6.54 -18.12
C LEU A 157 30.23 7.92 -17.90
N LYS A 158 29.96 8.52 -16.73
CA LYS A 158 30.54 9.80 -16.32
C LYS A 158 32.07 9.75 -16.24
N THR A 159 32.64 8.61 -15.87
CA THR A 159 34.11 8.40 -15.81
C THR A 159 34.76 8.44 -17.19
N ILE A 160 34.03 8.11 -18.26
CA ILE A 160 34.49 8.16 -19.65
C ILE A 160 34.02 9.47 -20.33
N GLY A 161 33.54 10.45 -19.56
CA GLY A 161 33.12 11.76 -20.05
C GLY A 161 31.73 11.81 -20.70
N ILE A 162 30.90 10.78 -20.52
CA ILE A 162 29.52 10.74 -21.04
C ILE A 162 28.55 11.07 -19.91
N ASP A 163 27.83 12.20 -20.01
CA ASP A 163 26.71 12.49 -19.12
C ASP A 163 25.45 11.77 -19.61
N ALA A 164 25.05 10.74 -18.88
CA ALA A 164 23.89 9.91 -19.20
C ALA A 164 22.79 9.99 -18.14
N GLU A 165 22.90 10.88 -17.16
CA GLU A 165 21.98 10.95 -16.03
C GLU A 165 20.53 11.13 -16.49
N ASP A 166 20.26 12.15 -17.32
CA ASP A 166 18.93 12.44 -17.85
C ASP A 166 18.35 11.27 -18.66
N PHE A 167 19.19 10.61 -19.47
CA PHE A 167 18.76 9.47 -20.27
C PHE A 167 18.31 8.31 -19.37
N TYR A 168 19.11 7.96 -18.37
CA TYR A 168 18.81 6.87 -17.43
C TYR A 168 17.60 7.21 -16.55
N MET A 169 17.51 8.43 -16.03
CA MET A 169 16.42 8.83 -15.15
C MET A 169 15.09 8.97 -15.89
N SER A 170 15.09 9.59 -17.08
CA SER A 170 13.86 9.81 -17.85
C SER A 170 13.33 8.54 -18.53
N ASN A 171 14.20 7.61 -18.93
CA ASN A 171 13.81 6.42 -19.69
C ASN A 171 13.91 5.12 -18.88
N ILE A 172 15.10 4.80 -18.35
CA ILE A 172 15.36 3.49 -17.73
C ILE A 172 14.70 3.41 -16.35
N ALA A 173 14.83 4.44 -15.53
CA ALA A 173 14.21 4.48 -14.20
C ALA A 173 12.68 4.48 -14.30
N THR A 174 12.09 5.30 -15.18
CA THR A 174 10.64 5.33 -15.39
C THR A 174 10.09 4.00 -15.92
N LEU A 175 10.81 3.34 -16.83
CA LEU A 175 10.46 1.99 -17.31
C LEU A 175 10.56 0.98 -16.18
N GLY A 176 11.61 1.04 -15.37
CA GLY A 176 11.80 0.19 -14.19
C GLY A 176 10.61 0.27 -13.24
N VAL A 177 10.24 1.47 -12.80
CA VAL A 177 9.07 1.70 -11.92
C VAL A 177 7.79 1.10 -12.50
N SER A 178 7.62 1.17 -13.82
CA SER A 178 6.46 0.64 -14.53
C SER A 178 6.43 -0.88 -14.63
N ALA A 179 7.61 -1.49 -14.81
CA ALA A 179 7.76 -2.92 -14.99
C ALA A 179 7.77 -3.72 -13.67
N LEU A 180 8.24 -3.11 -12.58
CA LEU A 180 8.49 -3.80 -11.30
C LEU A 180 7.30 -4.63 -10.79
N PRO A 181 6.06 -4.10 -10.69
CA PRO A 181 4.92 -4.90 -10.21
C PRO A 181 4.65 -6.14 -11.05
N PHE A 182 4.79 -6.05 -12.38
CA PHE A 182 4.56 -7.17 -13.29
C PHE A 182 5.68 -8.20 -13.19
N ILE A 183 6.94 -7.76 -13.12
CA ILE A 183 8.09 -8.64 -12.90
C ILE A 183 7.92 -9.39 -11.58
N SER A 184 7.53 -8.69 -10.51
CA SER A 184 7.27 -9.30 -9.20
C SER A 184 6.17 -10.35 -9.24
N LEU A 185 5.08 -10.10 -9.97
CA LEU A 185 4.00 -11.08 -10.13
C LEU A 185 4.48 -12.36 -10.84
N ILE A 186 5.39 -12.25 -11.82
CA ILE A 186 6.00 -13.41 -12.49
C ILE A 186 6.97 -14.15 -11.55
N VAL A 187 7.75 -13.40 -10.75
CA VAL A 187 8.69 -13.97 -9.77
C VAL A 187 7.94 -14.75 -8.70
N ILE A 188 6.87 -14.20 -8.14
CA ILE A 188 6.06 -14.84 -7.09
C ILE A 188 5.52 -16.18 -7.56
N GLU A 189 5.05 -16.27 -8.81
CA GLU A 189 4.54 -17.54 -9.35
C GLU A 189 5.63 -18.61 -9.50
N ARG A 190 6.89 -18.22 -9.64
CA ARG A 190 8.02 -19.15 -9.69
C ARG A 190 8.48 -19.55 -8.29
N PHE A 191 8.33 -18.67 -7.30
CA PHE A 191 8.79 -18.86 -5.92
C PHE A 191 7.62 -18.93 -4.92
N ASP A 192 6.50 -19.54 -5.30
CA ASP A 192 5.24 -19.53 -4.52
C ASP A 192 5.38 -20.10 -3.09
N LYS A 193 6.39 -20.95 -2.87
CA LYS A 193 6.69 -21.51 -1.54
C LYS A 193 7.27 -20.48 -0.55
N ILE A 194 7.85 -19.39 -1.02
CA ILE A 194 8.51 -18.38 -0.18
C ILE A 194 7.57 -17.21 0.05
N ARG A 195 7.18 -16.98 1.31
CA ARG A 195 6.38 -15.82 1.72
C ARG A 195 7.28 -14.79 2.40
N LEU A 196 7.87 -13.87 1.63
CA LEU A 196 8.77 -12.85 2.17
C LEU A 196 8.07 -11.98 3.21
N SER A 197 6.78 -11.69 3.03
CA SER A 197 6.01 -10.87 3.97
C SER A 197 5.95 -11.47 5.37
N VAL A 198 5.76 -12.79 5.49
CA VAL A 198 5.72 -13.50 6.77
C VAL A 198 7.11 -13.54 7.40
N ILE A 199 8.15 -13.77 6.60
CA ILE A 199 9.55 -13.79 7.05
C ILE A 199 9.93 -12.42 7.61
N LEU A 200 9.70 -11.36 6.84
CA LEU A 200 9.98 -9.98 7.26
C LEU A 200 9.19 -9.62 8.51
N ALA A 201 7.89 -9.92 8.54
CA ALA A 201 7.06 -9.65 9.71
C ALA A 201 7.67 -10.25 10.97
N ASN A 202 8.07 -11.52 10.95
CA ASN A 202 8.64 -12.20 12.10
C ASN A 202 10.01 -11.65 12.54
N ILE A 203 10.83 -11.16 11.61
CA ILE A 203 12.13 -10.54 11.91
C ILE A 203 11.92 -9.15 12.53
N PHE A 204 11.05 -8.34 11.93
CA PHE A 204 10.86 -6.95 12.33
C PHE A 204 9.96 -6.81 13.57
N LEU A 205 9.09 -7.76 13.87
CA LEU A 205 8.19 -7.70 15.03
C LEU A 205 8.90 -7.41 16.37
N PRO A 206 9.91 -8.20 16.80
CA PRO A 206 10.62 -7.91 18.06
C PRO A 206 11.42 -6.60 17.99
N LEU A 207 11.97 -6.25 16.83
CA LEU A 207 12.71 -4.99 16.64
C LEU A 207 11.80 -3.77 16.81
N PHE A 208 10.60 -3.82 16.25
CA PHE A 208 9.57 -2.77 16.43
C PHE A 208 9.09 -2.70 17.87
N LEU A 209 8.94 -3.84 18.56
CA LEU A 209 8.58 -3.84 19.98
C LEU A 209 9.62 -3.10 20.82
N VAL A 210 10.90 -3.46 20.66
CA VAL A 210 12.00 -2.78 21.38
C VAL A 210 12.01 -1.29 21.06
N SER A 211 11.85 -0.93 19.78
CA SER A 211 11.85 0.47 19.33
C SER A 211 10.70 1.27 19.95
N ILE A 212 9.47 0.73 19.95
CA ILE A 212 8.29 1.38 20.53
C ILE A 212 8.43 1.53 22.05
N VAL A 213 8.90 0.48 22.74
CA VAL A 213 9.05 0.53 24.18
C VAL A 213 10.13 1.54 24.58
N ALA A 214 11.29 1.51 23.91
CA ALA A 214 12.36 2.46 24.14
C ALA A 214 11.89 3.90 23.87
N PHE A 215 11.21 4.10 22.74
CA PHE A 215 10.68 5.39 22.36
C PHE A 215 9.61 5.90 23.33
N GLY A 216 8.65 5.04 23.72
CA GLY A 216 7.64 5.37 24.71
C GLY A 216 8.26 5.77 26.06
N ALA A 217 9.24 4.99 26.55
CA ALA A 217 9.93 5.28 27.79
C ALA A 217 10.72 6.61 27.73
N LEU A 218 11.48 6.84 26.66
CA LEU A 218 12.26 8.07 26.47
C LEU A 218 11.35 9.29 26.29
N SER A 219 10.19 9.13 25.66
CA SER A 219 9.24 10.23 25.44
C SER A 219 8.65 10.79 26.73
N LEU A 220 8.65 10.03 27.83
CA LEU A 220 8.21 10.52 29.15
C LEU A 220 9.15 11.56 29.75
N PHE A 221 10.43 11.55 29.33
CA PHE A 221 11.46 12.47 29.80
C PHE A 221 11.82 13.54 28.77
N ALA A 222 11.27 13.45 27.55
CA ALA A 222 11.55 14.40 26.48
C ALA A 222 10.82 15.73 26.71
N GLU A 223 11.54 16.84 26.55
CA GLU A 223 10.96 18.19 26.62
C GLU A 223 10.00 18.46 25.45
N ILE A 224 10.36 17.97 24.25
CA ILE A 224 9.50 18.05 23.07
C ILE A 224 8.48 16.93 23.14
N LYS A 225 7.22 17.32 23.34
CA LYS A 225 6.15 16.35 23.37
C LYS A 225 5.82 15.88 21.95
N PRO A 226 5.56 14.58 21.77
CA PRO A 226 5.23 13.98 20.47
C PRO A 226 4.16 14.68 19.64
N TYR A 227 3.24 15.37 20.31
CA TYR A 227 2.06 15.99 19.73
C TYR A 227 2.22 17.49 19.48
N GLU A 228 3.40 18.06 19.66
CA GLU A 228 3.62 19.49 19.47
C GLU A 228 3.93 19.85 18.01
N SER A 229 4.73 19.04 17.29
CA SER A 229 5.05 19.30 15.88
C SER A 229 4.19 18.50 14.91
N ARG A 230 3.99 19.03 13.70
CA ARG A 230 3.25 18.36 12.63
C ARG A 230 4.00 17.15 12.11
N ASP A 231 5.32 17.26 11.97
CA ASP A 231 6.16 16.25 11.35
C ASP A 231 6.27 15.00 12.22
N VAL A 232 6.38 15.19 13.53
CA VAL A 232 6.35 14.08 14.48
C VAL A 232 5.02 13.33 14.36
N PHE A 233 3.88 14.03 14.30
CA PHE A 233 2.57 13.38 14.15
C PHE A 233 2.45 12.51 12.88
N ILE A 234 3.06 12.93 11.76
CA ILE A 234 3.09 12.16 10.51
C ILE A 234 3.89 10.86 10.70
N VAL A 235 5.09 10.96 11.30
CA VAL A 235 5.95 9.80 11.55
C VAL A 235 5.27 8.78 12.46
N TYR A 236 4.56 9.24 13.49
CA TYR A 236 3.78 8.37 14.38
C TYR A 236 2.68 7.59 13.65
N ASN A 237 1.91 8.25 12.79
CA ASN A 237 0.86 7.59 12.01
C ASN A 237 1.45 6.58 11.03
N LEU A 238 2.56 6.92 10.38
CA LEU A 238 3.27 6.00 9.50
C LEU A 238 3.76 4.76 10.26
N MET A 239 4.33 4.95 11.45
CA MET A 239 4.76 3.87 12.33
C MET A 239 3.59 2.94 12.68
N LEU A 240 2.43 3.50 12.99
CA LEU A 240 1.22 2.75 13.34
C LEU A 240 0.72 1.87 12.18
N VAL A 241 0.69 2.44 10.96
CA VAL A 241 0.38 1.67 9.74
C VAL A 241 1.36 0.53 9.54
N ILE A 242 2.67 0.78 9.71
CA ILE A 242 3.71 -0.27 9.56
C ILE A 242 3.51 -1.38 10.59
N VAL A 243 3.27 -1.05 11.86
CA VAL A 243 3.05 -2.04 12.91
C VAL A 243 1.81 -2.88 12.63
N ILE A 244 0.70 -2.26 12.20
CA ILE A 244 -0.49 -3.00 11.80
C ILE A 244 -0.16 -3.96 10.66
N CYS A 245 0.55 -3.51 9.63
CA CYS A 245 1.00 -4.38 8.53
C CYS A 245 1.84 -5.57 9.05
N LEU A 246 2.81 -5.34 9.94
CA LEU A 246 3.61 -6.41 10.54
C LEU A 246 2.72 -7.43 11.28
N LEU A 247 1.83 -6.93 12.15
CA LEU A 247 0.89 -7.77 12.90
C LEU A 247 -0.04 -8.59 11.99
N LEU A 248 -0.45 -8.01 10.86
CA LEU A 248 -1.28 -8.69 9.87
C LEU A 248 -0.54 -9.84 9.19
N PHE A 249 0.74 -9.68 8.83
CA PHE A 249 1.52 -10.71 8.14
C PHE A 249 2.21 -11.71 9.08
N THR A 250 2.25 -11.46 10.38
CA THR A 250 2.71 -12.45 11.36
C THR A 250 1.75 -13.64 11.42
N LYS A 251 2.23 -14.80 10.97
CA LYS A 251 1.55 -16.09 11.18
C LYS A 251 1.96 -16.67 12.51
N ILE A 252 0.98 -16.91 13.39
CA ILE A 252 1.19 -17.63 14.65
C ILE A 252 0.69 -19.07 14.43
N ASN A 253 1.60 -20.00 14.17
CA ASN A 253 1.31 -21.42 13.96
C ASN A 253 2.02 -22.26 15.04
N ASN A 254 1.78 -23.57 15.10
CA ASN A 254 2.47 -24.47 16.04
C ASN A 254 4.01 -24.44 15.93
N HIS A 255 4.56 -23.99 14.80
CA HIS A 255 6.01 -23.82 14.58
C HIS A 255 6.55 -22.42 14.90
N THR A 256 5.69 -21.42 15.15
CA THR A 256 6.19 -20.12 15.62
C THR A 256 6.58 -20.22 17.08
N SER A 257 7.79 -19.73 17.38
CA SER A 257 8.28 -19.62 18.75
C SER A 257 7.29 -18.86 19.61
N ARG A 258 7.04 -19.35 20.84
CA ARG A 258 6.25 -18.65 21.87
C ARG A 258 6.71 -17.19 22.05
N PHE A 259 7.99 -16.92 21.78
CA PHE A 259 8.56 -15.59 21.75
C PHE A 259 7.87 -14.65 20.75
N ILE A 260 7.65 -15.07 19.50
CA ILE A 260 7.02 -14.22 18.47
C ILE A 260 5.56 -13.92 18.85
N ALA A 261 4.84 -14.90 19.40
CA ALA A 261 3.47 -14.69 19.88
C ALA A 261 3.42 -13.69 21.04
N LEU A 262 4.35 -13.77 21.99
CA LEU A 262 4.49 -12.81 23.07
C LEU A 262 4.83 -11.42 22.54
N CYS A 263 5.80 -11.31 21.62
CA CYS A 263 6.16 -10.05 20.99
C CYS A 263 4.98 -9.42 20.26
N SER A 264 4.20 -10.20 19.50
CA SER A 264 2.99 -9.74 18.80
C SER A 264 1.97 -9.15 19.77
N THR A 265 1.74 -9.84 20.89
CA THR A 265 0.79 -9.42 21.92
C THR A 265 1.23 -8.12 22.59
N LEU A 266 2.49 -8.06 23.05
CA LEU A 266 3.05 -6.87 23.67
C LEU A 266 3.09 -5.69 22.69
N LEU A 267 3.48 -5.94 21.45
CA LEU A 267 3.53 -4.91 20.40
C LEU A 267 2.14 -4.32 20.15
N THR A 268 1.12 -5.17 20.05
CA THR A 268 -0.27 -4.74 19.88
C THR A 268 -0.71 -3.88 21.07
N LEU A 269 -0.44 -4.30 22.31
CA LEU A 269 -0.81 -3.53 23.52
C LEU A 269 -0.11 -2.17 23.58
N CYS A 270 1.20 -2.12 23.34
CA CYS A 270 1.94 -0.86 23.29
C CYS A 270 1.41 0.07 22.19
N THR A 271 1.05 -0.49 21.03
CA THR A 271 0.52 0.28 19.91
C THR A 271 -0.88 0.83 20.21
N ILE A 272 -1.75 0.08 20.90
CA ILE A 272 -3.06 0.58 21.36
C ILE A 272 -2.88 1.80 22.26
N VAL A 273 -1.93 1.75 23.19
CA VAL A 273 -1.65 2.89 24.09
C VAL A 273 -1.16 4.10 23.28
N LEU A 274 -0.23 3.90 22.35
CA LEU A 274 0.26 4.98 21.48
C LEU A 274 -0.84 5.58 20.60
N ASP A 275 -1.71 4.75 20.02
CA ASP A 275 -2.86 5.21 19.22
C ASP A 275 -3.83 6.04 20.07
N GLY A 276 -4.11 5.60 21.31
CA GLY A 276 -4.89 6.37 22.27
C GLY A 276 -4.29 7.76 22.57
N ILE A 277 -2.97 7.84 22.71
CA ILE A 277 -2.25 9.12 22.88
C ILE A 277 -2.44 9.99 21.63
N LEU A 278 -2.29 9.44 20.42
CA LEU A 278 -2.49 10.18 19.17
C LEU A 278 -3.93 10.69 19.01
N LEU A 279 -4.92 9.87 19.37
CA LEU A 279 -6.33 10.25 19.38
C LEU A 279 -6.60 11.40 20.35
N SER A 280 -6.04 11.36 21.55
CA SER A 280 -6.17 12.45 22.51
C SER A 280 -5.53 13.75 21.98
N ALA A 281 -4.36 13.65 21.35
CA ALA A 281 -3.64 14.77 20.78
C ALA A 281 -4.38 15.41 19.60
N ILE A 282 -4.98 14.61 18.70
CA ILE A 282 -5.73 15.16 17.57
C ILE A 282 -7.02 15.83 18.04
N LEU A 283 -7.69 15.27 19.06
CA LEU A 283 -8.87 15.91 19.68
C LEU A 283 -8.51 17.26 20.31
N TYR A 284 -7.39 17.34 21.03
CA TYR A 284 -6.88 18.60 21.58
C TYR A 284 -6.61 19.63 20.48
N ARG A 285 -5.96 19.21 19.39
CA ARG A 285 -5.68 20.09 18.22
C ARG A 285 -6.95 20.52 17.48
N ILE A 286 -7.98 19.68 17.42
CA ILE A 286 -9.28 20.04 16.83
C ILE A 286 -9.99 21.05 17.72
N ARG A 287 -9.97 20.85 19.04
CA ARG A 287 -10.58 21.78 20.01
C ARG A 287 -9.95 23.17 19.96
N ASN A 288 -8.61 23.25 19.88
CA ASN A 288 -7.90 24.54 19.99
C ASN A 288 -7.71 25.26 18.65
N TYR A 289 -7.52 24.50 17.55
CA TYR A 289 -7.17 25.07 16.25
C TYR A 289 -8.20 24.74 15.16
N GLY A 290 -9.41 24.33 15.56
CA GLY A 290 -10.52 23.98 14.66
C GLY A 290 -10.32 22.67 13.88
N MET A 291 -11.40 22.24 13.23
CA MET A 291 -11.41 21.06 12.36
C MET A 291 -10.85 21.41 10.97
N THR A 292 -9.92 20.61 10.47
CA THR A 292 -9.41 20.69 9.10
C THR A 292 -9.55 19.34 8.40
N PRO A 293 -9.56 19.27 7.06
CA PRO A 293 -9.66 18.00 6.33
C PRO A 293 -8.59 16.99 6.76
N ASN A 294 -7.36 17.45 6.96
CA ASN A 294 -6.26 16.61 7.45
C ASN A 294 -6.54 16.08 8.85
N LYS A 295 -6.98 16.92 9.79
CA LYS A 295 -7.27 16.46 11.16
C LYS A 295 -8.44 15.49 11.21
N ALA A 296 -9.49 15.72 10.41
CA ALA A 296 -10.63 14.81 10.29
C ALA A 296 -10.20 13.44 9.73
N THR A 297 -9.37 13.45 8.69
CA THR A 297 -8.81 12.23 8.07
C THR A 297 -7.95 11.46 9.05
N LEU A 298 -7.07 12.14 9.77
CA LEU A 298 -6.21 11.54 10.80
C LEU A 298 -7.03 10.99 11.97
N LEU A 299 -8.04 11.71 12.44
CA LEU A 299 -8.92 11.21 13.50
C LEU A 299 -9.66 9.95 13.07
N ALA A 300 -10.25 9.95 11.87
CA ALA A 300 -10.97 8.80 11.34
C ALA A 300 -10.04 7.59 11.09
N SER A 301 -8.83 7.82 10.57
CA SER A 301 -7.85 6.75 10.37
C SER A 301 -7.39 6.12 11.68
N ASN A 302 -7.10 6.93 12.72
CA ASN A 302 -6.71 6.41 14.04
C ASN A 302 -7.86 5.65 14.72
N ILE A 303 -9.12 6.09 14.57
CA ILE A 303 -10.27 5.32 15.07
C ILE A 303 -10.35 3.94 14.40
N VAL A 304 -10.20 3.89 13.08
CA VAL A 304 -10.20 2.62 12.34
C VAL A 304 -9.01 1.75 12.77
N MET A 305 -7.81 2.32 12.88
CA MET A 305 -6.61 1.59 13.33
C MET A 305 -6.75 1.05 14.75
N LEU A 306 -7.25 1.85 15.69
CA LEU A 306 -7.49 1.43 17.07
C LEU A 306 -8.47 0.25 17.12
N GLY A 307 -9.59 0.34 16.39
CA GLY A 307 -10.55 -0.76 16.33
C GLY A 307 -9.94 -2.03 15.72
N ASN A 308 -9.00 -1.91 14.76
CA ASN A 308 -8.27 -3.04 14.21
C ASN A 308 -7.38 -3.69 15.27
N LEU A 309 -6.62 -2.89 16.02
CA LEU A 309 -5.74 -3.38 17.08
C LEU A 309 -6.54 -4.05 18.21
N VAL A 310 -7.67 -3.47 18.60
CA VAL A 310 -8.59 -4.07 19.58
C VAL A 310 -9.18 -5.38 19.05
N TYR A 311 -9.51 -5.46 17.76
CA TYR A 311 -9.94 -6.70 17.14
C TYR A 311 -8.84 -7.77 17.17
N ILE A 312 -7.59 -7.40 16.83
CA ILE A 312 -6.43 -8.30 16.86
C ILE A 312 -6.21 -8.87 18.26
N ILE A 313 -6.24 -8.04 19.31
CA ILE A 313 -6.03 -8.51 20.69
C ILE A 313 -7.19 -9.39 21.16
N ALA A 314 -8.45 -9.00 20.87
CA ALA A 314 -9.63 -9.75 21.27
C ALA A 314 -9.65 -11.16 20.65
N MET A 315 -9.30 -11.26 19.36
CA MET A 315 -9.22 -12.54 18.66
C MET A 315 -8.07 -13.42 19.18
N SER A 316 -6.95 -12.81 19.57
CA SER A 316 -5.81 -13.54 20.16
C SER A 316 -6.14 -14.14 21.52
N ILE A 317 -7.02 -13.51 22.30
CA ILE A 317 -7.47 -14.01 23.61
C ILE A 317 -8.54 -15.09 23.45
N LYS A 318 -9.55 -14.85 22.60
CA LYS A 318 -10.75 -15.70 22.49
C LYS A 318 -10.50 -17.04 21.82
N HIS A 319 -9.55 -17.10 20.90
CA HIS A 319 -9.31 -18.29 20.09
C HIS A 319 -7.80 -18.51 19.97
N ARG A 320 -7.24 -19.33 20.86
CA ARG A 320 -5.84 -19.77 20.84
C ARG A 320 -5.41 -20.45 19.52
N GLU A 321 -6.37 -20.76 18.65
CA GLU A 321 -6.18 -21.51 17.39
C GLU A 321 -6.52 -20.70 16.11
N TYR A 322 -6.51 -19.37 16.12
CA TYR A 322 -6.49 -18.63 14.85
C TYR A 322 -5.10 -18.69 14.20
N THR A 323 -4.82 -19.86 13.63
CA THR A 323 -3.61 -20.24 12.90
C THR A 323 -3.47 -19.56 11.53
N ASP A 324 -4.53 -18.89 11.03
CA ASP A 324 -4.46 -18.15 9.77
C ASP A 324 -4.59 -16.64 9.99
N ALA A 325 -3.43 -15.98 9.97
CA ALA A 325 -3.31 -14.53 9.93
C ALA A 325 -4.13 -13.92 8.80
N SER A 326 -4.33 -14.65 7.70
CA SER A 326 -5.05 -14.16 6.53
C SER A 326 -6.58 -14.13 6.72
N LYS A 327 -7.18 -15.00 7.56
CA LYS A 327 -8.60 -14.85 7.94
C LYS A 327 -8.86 -13.61 8.81
N ARG A 328 -7.87 -13.17 9.60
CA ARG A 328 -7.95 -11.90 10.35
C ARG A 328 -8.02 -10.70 9.40
N MET A 329 -7.31 -10.77 8.27
CA MET A 329 -7.27 -9.69 7.27
C MET A 329 -8.64 -9.42 6.63
N THR A 330 -9.47 -10.45 6.44
CA THR A 330 -10.72 -10.30 5.69
C THR A 330 -11.75 -9.43 6.38
N TYR A 331 -11.82 -9.45 7.71
CA TYR A 331 -12.90 -8.78 8.43
C TYR A 331 -12.68 -7.28 8.59
N TYR A 332 -11.44 -6.84 8.79
CA TYR A 332 -11.18 -5.44 9.15
C TYR A 332 -10.68 -4.59 7.98
N LEU A 333 -10.05 -5.20 6.96
CA LEU A 333 -9.58 -4.43 5.79
C LEU A 333 -10.69 -3.69 5.01
N PRO A 334 -11.94 -4.20 4.90
CA PRO A 334 -13.05 -3.45 4.33
C PRO A 334 -13.36 -2.12 5.05
N MET A 335 -13.07 -2.00 6.35
CA MET A 335 -13.28 -0.76 7.09
C MET A 335 -12.33 0.35 6.63
N TYR A 336 -11.09 0.02 6.27
CA TYR A 336 -10.17 0.98 5.64
C TYR A 336 -10.65 1.39 4.23
N GLY A 337 -11.28 0.48 3.49
CA GLY A 337 -11.93 0.80 2.21
C GLY A 337 -13.11 1.75 2.37
N LEU A 338 -13.96 1.53 3.38
CA LEU A 338 -15.07 2.41 3.71
C LEU A 338 -14.56 3.80 4.12
N LEU A 339 -13.53 3.86 4.97
CA LEU A 339 -12.86 5.11 5.32
C LEU A 339 -12.34 5.83 4.07
N ALA A 340 -11.70 5.11 3.15
CA ALA A 340 -11.23 5.69 1.89
C ALA A 340 -12.38 6.28 1.06
N LEU A 341 -13.53 5.61 0.98
CA LEU A 341 -14.72 6.17 0.30
C LEU A 341 -15.18 7.48 0.95
N ILE A 342 -15.21 7.53 2.29
CA ILE A 342 -15.58 8.75 3.03
C ILE A 342 -14.58 9.88 2.74
N VAL A 343 -13.28 9.61 2.87
CA VAL A 343 -12.24 10.63 2.66
C VAL A 343 -12.20 11.11 1.21
N VAL A 344 -12.43 10.21 0.25
CA VAL A 344 -12.37 10.56 -1.16
C VAL A 344 -13.60 11.32 -1.61
N PHE A 345 -14.81 10.90 -1.25
CA PHE A 345 -16.05 11.48 -1.80
C PHE A 345 -16.77 12.46 -0.87
N ILE A 346 -16.69 12.26 0.45
CA ILE A 346 -17.47 13.04 1.41
C ILE A 346 -16.67 14.23 1.92
N PHE A 347 -15.40 14.05 2.28
CA PHE A 347 -14.60 15.12 2.89
C PHE A 347 -14.38 16.34 1.96
N PRO A 348 -14.06 16.19 0.66
CA PRO A 348 -13.95 17.35 -0.23
C PRO A 348 -15.22 18.19 -0.28
N ALA A 349 -16.40 17.56 -0.25
CA ALA A 349 -17.68 18.25 -0.22
C ALA A 349 -17.90 18.98 1.12
N ILE A 350 -17.68 18.30 2.26
CA ILE A 350 -17.85 18.89 3.60
C ILE A 350 -16.94 20.11 3.82
N PHE A 351 -15.69 20.04 3.32
CA PHE A 351 -14.70 21.10 3.52
C PHE A 351 -14.62 22.10 2.35
N ASN A 352 -15.60 22.13 1.44
CA ASN A 352 -15.64 23.04 0.30
C ASN A 352 -14.36 23.02 -0.57
N PHE A 353 -13.80 21.83 -0.74
CA PHE A 353 -12.56 21.57 -1.49
C PHE A 353 -11.36 22.38 -1.00
N LYS A 354 -11.34 22.73 0.29
CA LYS A 354 -10.19 23.37 0.96
C LYS A 354 -9.25 22.35 1.59
#